data_AF-A0AAD5NNH2-F1
#
_entry.id   AF-A0AAD5NNH2-F1
#
_cell.length_a   1.000
_cell.length_b   1.000
_cell.length_c   1.000
_cell.angle_alpha   90.00
_cell.angle_beta   90.00
_cell.angle_gamma   90.00
#
_symmetry.space_group_name_H-M   'P 1'
#
loop_
_entity.id
_entity.type
_entity.pdbx_description
1 polymer ?
#
loop_
_entity_poly.entity_id
_entity_poly.type
_entity_poly.pdbx_seq_one_letter_code
_entity_poly.pdbx_strand_id
1 'polypeptide(L)'
;MIPCNLGRNHWVLASVDLTQGKIYLLDPFRQEVTWEYRNKQVACLRWFIPSMLHQVEFHSNRTKDDVTYSLSKKAFRMSIMDGSRGVPQQHQGGNCGAHTLRLAEYLLANKKEFDWKEEDMGTIREKMAVEVYCNSLHNTVV
;
A
#
# COMPACT_ATOMS: atom_id res chain seq x y z
N MET A 1 1.46 -4.67 -5.03
CA MET A 1 1.63 -3.72 -3.91
C MET A 1 3.03 -3.15 -3.98
N ILE A 2 3.24 -1.90 -3.55
CA ILE A 2 4.54 -1.22 -3.64
C ILE A 2 4.82 -0.56 -2.28
N PRO A 3 5.82 -1.02 -1.51
CA PRO A 3 6.27 -0.29 -0.32
C PRO A 3 6.97 1.00 -0.75
N CYS A 4 6.60 2.12 -0.11
CA CYS A 4 7.12 3.44 -0.44
C CYS A 4 7.77 4.07 0.79
N ASN A 5 9.05 4.42 0.69
CA ASN A 5 9.69 5.30 1.67
C ASN A 5 9.47 6.75 1.23
N LEU A 6 8.73 7.52 2.02
CA LEU A 6 8.35 8.90 1.71
C LEU A 6 9.40 9.93 2.18
N GLY A 7 10.61 9.47 2.54
CA GLY A 7 11.66 10.27 3.16
C GLY A 7 11.52 10.31 4.69
N ARG A 8 12.57 10.77 5.37
CA ARG A 8 12.67 10.84 6.85
C ARG A 8 12.32 9.50 7.53
N ASN A 9 12.64 8.38 6.87
CA ASN A 9 12.38 7.02 7.35
C ASN A 9 10.89 6.68 7.54
N HIS A 10 9.98 7.36 6.83
CA HIS A 10 8.55 7.03 6.88
C HIS A 10 8.17 6.05 5.76
N TRP A 11 7.68 4.88 6.15
CA TRP A 11 7.21 3.84 5.23
C TRP A 11 5.69 3.82 5.16
N VAL A 12 5.18 3.72 3.94
CA VAL A 12 3.76 3.50 3.63
C VAL A 12 3.62 2.39 2.60
N LEU A 13 2.40 1.86 2.44
CA LEU A 13 2.10 0.87 1.40
C LEU A 13 1.21 1.48 0.31
N ALA A 14 1.65 1.45 -0.94
CA ALA A 14 0.78 1.70 -2.09
C ALA A 14 0.15 0.38 -2.57
N SER A 15 -1.16 0.24 -2.35
CA SER A 15 -1.96 -0.80 -3.00
C SER A 15 -2.47 -0.26 -4.34
N VAL A 16 -2.09 -0.93 -5.43
CA VAL A 16 -2.35 -0.47 -6.79
C VAL A 16 -3.39 -1.38 -7.42
N ASP A 17 -4.55 -0.80 -7.73
CA ASP A 17 -5.58 -1.43 -8.54
C ASP A 17 -5.33 -1.09 -10.02
N LEU A 18 -4.74 -2.04 -10.74
CA LEU A 18 -4.45 -1.92 -12.17
C LEU A 18 -5.73 -1.99 -13.03
N THR A 19 -6.83 -2.54 -12.48
CA THR A 19 -8.09 -2.61 -13.22
C THR A 19 -8.79 -1.26 -13.23
N GLN A 20 -8.82 -0.58 -12.08
CA GLN A 20 -9.47 0.72 -11.89
C GLN A 20 -8.54 1.93 -12.08
N GLY A 21 -7.22 1.71 -12.18
CA GLY A 21 -6.24 2.78 -12.30
C GLY A 21 -6.15 3.64 -11.03
N LYS A 22 -6.19 2.98 -9.88
CA LYS A 22 -6.26 3.64 -8.58
C LYS A 22 -5.15 3.16 -7.65
N ILE A 23 -4.59 4.09 -6.90
CA ILE A 23 -3.61 3.85 -5.86
C ILE A 23 -4.26 4.18 -4.52
N TYR A 24 -4.29 3.21 -3.63
CA TYR A 24 -4.65 3.38 -2.23
C TYR A 24 -3.36 3.44 -1.43
N LEU A 25 -3.09 4.59 -0.82
CA LEU A 25 -1.89 4.80 -0.01
C LEU A 25 -2.24 4.54 1.45
N LEU A 26 -1.86 3.38 1.97
CA LEU A 26 -2.07 3.00 3.36
C LEU A 26 -0.93 3.58 4.20
N ASP A 27 -1.25 4.59 5.00
CA ASP A 27 -0.29 5.30 5.83
C ASP A 27 -0.48 4.86 7.30
N PRO A 28 0.45 4.07 7.87
CA PRO A 28 0.32 3.58 9.23
C PRO A 28 0.76 4.59 10.29
N PHE A 29 1.20 5.81 9.92
CA PHE A 29 1.65 6.81 10.89
C PHE A 29 0.60 7.90 11.07
N ARG A 30 0.21 8.14 12.33
CA ARG A 30 -0.77 9.16 12.67
C ARG A 30 -0.17 10.56 12.53
N GLN A 31 -0.24 11.10 11.33
CA GLN A 31 0.19 12.46 11.01
C GLN A 31 -0.87 13.18 10.18
N GLU A 32 -1.07 14.46 10.47
CA GLU A 32 -1.83 15.33 9.60
C GLU A 32 -0.98 15.71 8.40
N VAL A 33 -1.24 15.06 7.27
CA VAL A 33 -0.58 15.37 6.01
C VAL A 33 -1.62 15.56 4.94
N THR A 34 -1.47 16.65 4.17
CA THR A 34 -2.42 16.99 3.12
C THR A 34 -2.33 16.01 1.96
N TRP A 35 -3.45 15.87 1.24
CA TRP A 35 -3.50 15.07 0.02
C TRP A 35 -2.45 15.52 -0.99
N GLU A 36 -2.25 16.83 -1.17
CA GLU A 36 -1.30 17.40 -2.13
C GLU A 36 0.14 16.98 -1.82
N TYR A 37 0.49 16.92 -0.53
CA TYR A 37 1.83 16.54 -0.11
C TYR A 37 2.11 15.07 -0.40
N ARG A 38 1.21 14.16 0.01
CA ARG A 38 1.33 12.73 -0.34
C ARG A 38 1.31 12.50 -1.83
N ASN A 39 0.44 13.23 -2.52
CA ASN A 39 0.31 13.16 -3.96
C ASN A 39 1.61 13.52 -4.69
N LYS A 40 2.35 14.52 -4.20
CA LYS A 40 3.69 14.85 -4.72
C LYS A 40 4.69 13.73 -4.44
N GLN A 41 4.69 13.16 -3.24
CA GLN A 41 5.64 12.11 -2.86
C GLN A 41 5.50 10.83 -3.69
N VAL A 42 4.27 10.46 -4.07
CA VAL A 42 4.01 9.27 -4.93
C VAL A 42 3.73 9.63 -6.39
N ALA A 43 4.00 10.86 -6.81
CA ALA A 43 3.71 11.33 -8.16
C ALA A 43 4.36 10.45 -9.22
N CYS A 44 5.60 9.99 -8.99
CA CYS A 44 6.31 9.10 -9.91
C CYS A 44 5.50 7.82 -10.20
N LEU A 45 4.94 7.16 -9.18
CA LEU A 45 4.13 5.95 -9.34
C LEU A 45 2.86 6.23 -10.15
N ARG A 46 2.21 7.36 -9.91
CA ARG A 46 0.97 7.73 -10.59
C ARG A 46 1.13 7.84 -12.11
N TRP A 47 2.31 8.26 -12.57
CA TRP A 47 2.61 8.43 -14.00
C TRP A 47 3.35 7.22 -14.59
N PHE A 48 4.27 6.64 -13.83
CA PHE A 48 5.09 5.52 -14.27
C PHE A 48 4.26 4.27 -14.54
N ILE A 49 3.36 3.90 -13.62
CA ILE A 49 2.55 2.68 -13.76
C ILE A 49 1.70 2.71 -15.03
N PRO A 50 0.86 3.73 -15.31
CA PRO A 50 0.08 3.77 -16.55
C PRO A 50 0.98 3.79 -17.80
N SER A 51 2.13 4.47 -17.76
CA SER A 51 3.08 4.47 -18.87
C SER A 51 3.65 3.08 -19.16
N MET A 52 4.04 2.34 -18.12
CA MET A 52 4.52 0.96 -18.23
C MET A 52 3.41 0.04 -18.73
N LEU A 53 2.19 0.15 -18.19
CA LEU A 53 1.03 -0.63 -18.63
C LEU A 53 0.67 -0.36 -20.10
N HIS A 54 0.85 0.87 -20.57
CA HIS A 54 0.68 1.21 -21.98
C HIS A 54 1.72 0.52 -22.87
N GLN A 55 2.99 0.53 -22.47
CA GLN A 55 4.08 -0.09 -23.24
C GLN A 55 3.92 -1.61 -23.39
N VAL A 56 3.41 -2.29 -22.36
CA VAL A 56 3.16 -3.74 -22.40
C VAL A 56 1.77 -4.09 -22.92
N GLU A 57 1.04 -3.11 -23.47
CA GLU A 57 -0.29 -3.30 -24.03
C GLU A 57 -1.30 -3.94 -23.06
N PHE A 58 -1.16 -3.72 -21.76
CA PHE A 58 -1.95 -4.38 -20.71
C PHE A 58 -3.47 -4.19 -20.88
N HIS A 59 -3.88 -3.09 -21.51
CA HIS A 59 -5.27 -2.73 -21.76
C HIS A 59 -5.70 -2.85 -23.24
N SER A 60 -4.89 -3.43 -24.12
CA SER A 60 -5.13 -3.44 -25.58
C SER A 60 -6.43 -4.14 -26.00
N ASN A 61 -6.84 -5.17 -25.26
CA ASN A 61 -8.08 -5.91 -25.51
C ASN A 61 -9.35 -5.25 -24.96
N ARG A 62 -9.24 -4.09 -24.30
CA ARG A 62 -10.40 -3.39 -23.73
C ARG A 62 -11.12 -2.58 -24.81
N THR A 63 -12.44 -2.65 -24.86
CA THR A 63 -13.25 -1.89 -25.82
C THR A 63 -13.33 -0.42 -25.42
N LYS A 64 -13.68 0.48 -26.35
CA LYS A 64 -13.86 1.92 -26.05
C LYS A 64 -14.97 2.18 -25.01
N ASP A 65 -15.90 1.25 -24.86
CA ASP A 65 -16.99 1.31 -23.88
C ASP A 65 -16.51 0.97 -22.47
N ASP A 66 -15.31 0.39 -22.34
CA ASP A 66 -14.68 0.18 -21.06
C ASP A 66 -14.19 1.53 -20.51
N VAL A 67 -14.77 1.95 -19.39
CA VAL A 67 -14.40 3.18 -18.64
C VAL A 67 -12.89 3.25 -18.38
N THR A 68 -12.23 2.10 -18.37
CA THR A 68 -10.81 1.95 -18.09
C THR A 68 -9.91 2.07 -19.32
N TYR A 69 -10.47 2.09 -20.55
CA TYR A 69 -9.73 2.25 -21.81
C TYR A 69 -8.83 3.50 -21.83
N SER A 70 -9.24 4.57 -21.15
CA SER A 70 -8.46 5.82 -21.06
C SER A 70 -7.39 5.84 -19.96
N LEU A 71 -7.29 4.80 -19.12
CA LEU A 71 -6.37 4.78 -17.98
C LEU A 71 -4.90 4.72 -18.39
N SER A 72 -4.59 4.10 -19.53
CA SER A 72 -3.22 4.02 -20.07
C SER A 72 -2.62 5.39 -20.42
N LYS A 73 -3.45 6.44 -20.54
CA LYS A 73 -3.03 7.79 -20.95
C LYS A 73 -3.11 8.83 -19.84
N LYS A 74 -3.51 8.45 -18.62
CA LYS A 74 -3.74 9.38 -17.51
C LYS A 74 -3.05 8.90 -16.26
N ALA A 75 -2.63 9.84 -15.42
CA ALA A 75 -2.12 9.52 -14.10
C ALA A 75 -3.16 8.74 -13.29
N PHE A 76 -2.74 7.68 -12.62
CA PHE A 76 -3.61 6.91 -11.73
C PHE A 76 -4.17 7.83 -10.63
N ARG A 77 -5.43 7.61 -10.24
CA ARG A 77 -6.06 8.34 -9.14
C ARG A 77 -5.47 7.87 -7.81
N MET A 78 -5.32 8.75 -6.83
CA MET A 78 -4.79 8.41 -5.52
C MET A 78 -5.80 8.72 -4.41
N SER A 79 -5.95 7.79 -3.48
CA SER A 79 -6.67 7.99 -2.22
C SER A 79 -5.77 7.62 -1.05
N ILE A 80 -5.80 8.42 0.03
CA ILE A 80 -5.11 8.11 1.28
C ILE A 80 -6.06 7.26 2.12
N MET A 81 -5.54 6.16 2.65
CA MET A 81 -6.20 5.32 3.65
C MET A 81 -5.41 5.47 4.95
N ASP A 82 -5.99 6.15 5.93
CA ASP A 82 -5.39 6.43 7.24
C ASP A 82 -6.27 5.85 8.36
N GLY A 83 -6.04 6.27 9.61
CA GLY A 83 -6.83 5.86 10.76
C GLY A 83 -8.33 6.13 10.64
N SER A 84 -8.75 7.16 9.89
CA SER A 84 -10.19 7.43 9.64
C SER A 84 -10.85 6.37 8.75
N ARG A 85 -10.04 5.58 8.04
CA ARG A 85 -10.45 4.46 7.18
C ARG A 85 -10.15 3.10 7.84
N GLY A 86 -9.83 3.09 9.13
CA GLY A 86 -9.57 1.88 9.92
C GLY A 86 -8.14 1.35 9.83
N VAL A 87 -7.23 1.99 9.09
CA VAL A 87 -5.83 1.53 9.01
C VAL A 87 -5.16 1.66 10.38
N PRO A 88 -4.63 0.58 10.98
CA PRO A 88 -3.96 0.65 12.28
C PRO A 88 -2.82 1.67 12.26
N GLN A 89 -2.85 2.58 13.23
CA GLN A 89 -1.93 3.70 13.32
C GLN A 89 -0.90 3.46 14.43
N GLN A 90 0.35 3.81 14.17
CA GLN A 90 1.37 3.96 15.20
C GLN A 90 1.40 5.41 15.71
N HIS A 91 1.77 5.58 16.97
CA HIS A 91 1.92 6.86 17.66
C HIS A 91 3.39 7.18 17.92
N GLN A 92 4.25 6.16 18.01
CA GLN A 92 5.70 6.33 18.20
C GLN A 92 6.49 5.98 16.94
N GLY A 93 7.68 6.56 16.80
CA GLY A 93 8.58 6.25 15.68
C GLY A 93 9.11 4.81 15.73
N GLY A 94 9.44 4.25 14.56
CA GLY A 94 10.14 2.96 14.45
C GLY A 94 9.30 1.74 14.02
N ASN A 95 7.96 1.83 14.05
CA ASN A 95 7.10 0.71 13.67
C ASN A 95 6.57 0.75 12.21
N CYS A 96 6.83 1.81 11.44
CA CYS A 96 6.18 2.04 10.13
C CYS A 96 6.50 0.97 9.10
N GLY A 97 7.73 0.45 9.13
CA GLY A 97 8.14 -0.69 8.30
C GLY A 97 7.36 -1.96 8.67
N ALA A 98 7.26 -2.28 9.96
CA ALA A 98 6.52 -3.46 10.43
C ALA A 98 5.02 -3.35 10.12
N HIS A 99 4.40 -2.19 10.37
CA HIS A 99 3.01 -1.95 9.95
C HIS A 99 2.84 -2.09 8.44
N THR A 100 3.76 -1.55 7.62
CA THR A 100 3.71 -1.65 6.16
C THR A 100 3.74 -3.12 5.69
N LEU A 101 4.58 -3.96 6.31
CA LEU A 101 4.63 -5.40 6.01
C LEU A 101 3.36 -6.12 6.47
N ARG A 102 2.81 -5.80 7.65
CA ARG A 102 1.56 -6.39 8.13
C ARG A 102 0.37 -6.00 7.25
N LEU A 103 0.32 -4.75 6.78
CA LEU A 103 -0.66 -4.28 5.79
C LEU A 103 -0.54 -5.07 4.48
N ALA A 104 0.68 -5.37 4.05
CA ALA A 104 0.92 -6.18 2.86
C ALA A 104 0.39 -7.62 3.02
N GLU A 105 0.74 -8.28 4.13
CA GLU A 105 0.22 -9.62 4.48
C GLU A 105 -1.30 -9.64 4.51
N TYR A 106 -1.91 -8.64 5.15
CA TYR A 106 -3.36 -8.48 5.27
C TYR A 106 -4.06 -8.37 3.92
N LEU A 107 -3.55 -7.51 3.03
CA LEU A 107 -4.12 -7.31 1.69
C LEU A 107 -3.96 -8.57 0.83
N LEU A 108 -2.84 -9.28 0.94
CA LEU A 108 -2.61 -10.54 0.22
C LEU A 108 -3.52 -11.66 0.72
N ALA A 109 -3.79 -11.71 2.02
CA ALA A 109 -4.71 -12.67 2.62
C ALA A 109 -6.20 -12.34 2.39
N ASN A 110 -6.50 -11.22 1.71
CA ASN A 110 -7.86 -10.73 1.45
C ASN A 110 -8.73 -10.66 2.72
N LYS A 111 -8.12 -10.27 3.85
CA LYS A 111 -8.82 -10.09 5.12
C LYS A 111 -9.74 -8.87 5.04
N LYS A 112 -10.86 -8.93 5.79
CA LYS A 112 -11.92 -7.90 5.78
C LYS A 112 -11.74 -6.83 6.85
N GLU A 113 -11.17 -7.18 8.01
CA GLU A 113 -10.93 -6.25 9.11
C GLU A 113 -9.53 -6.36 9.67
N PHE A 114 -8.89 -5.21 9.91
CA PHE A 114 -7.58 -5.16 10.56
C PHE A 114 -7.67 -5.68 11.99
N ASP A 115 -6.82 -6.65 12.32
CA ASP A 115 -6.90 -7.45 13.54
C ASP A 115 -5.74 -7.20 14.52
N TRP A 116 -5.00 -6.10 14.35
CA TRP A 116 -3.86 -5.78 15.20
C TRP A 116 -3.84 -4.31 15.62
N LYS A 117 -3.11 -4.05 16.70
CA LYS A 117 -2.84 -2.72 17.25
C LYS A 117 -1.35 -2.46 17.33
N GLU A 118 -0.98 -1.25 17.77
CA GLU A 118 0.42 -0.87 17.91
C GLU A 118 1.14 -1.70 18.98
N GLU A 119 0.44 -2.11 20.04
CA GLU A 119 0.99 -2.93 21.12
C GLU A 119 1.46 -4.31 20.63
N ASP A 120 0.84 -4.83 19.57
CA ASP A 120 1.18 -6.12 18.97
C ASP A 120 2.46 -6.08 18.13
N MET A 121 3.04 -4.88 17.88
CA MET A 121 4.21 -4.72 17.00
C MET A 121 5.47 -5.42 17.51
N GLY A 122 5.58 -5.65 18.82
CA GLY A 122 6.65 -6.48 19.40
C GLY A 122 6.61 -7.90 18.84
N THR A 123 5.52 -8.60 19.13
CA THR A 123 5.25 -9.97 18.68
C THR A 123 5.25 -10.10 17.15
N ILE A 124 4.67 -9.12 16.45
CA ILE A 124 4.63 -9.13 14.98
C ILE A 124 6.04 -9.05 14.38
N ARG A 125 6.96 -8.26 14.96
CA ARG A 125 8.35 -8.21 14.49
C ARG A 125 9.11 -9.50 14.77
N GLU A 126 8.88 -10.11 15.93
CA GLU A 126 9.47 -11.42 16.24
C GLU A 126 9.00 -12.48 15.24
N LYS A 127 7.69 -12.53 14.97
CA LYS A 127 7.12 -13.39 13.93
C LYS A 127 7.82 -13.14 12.58
N MET A 128 7.90 -11.89 12.12
CA MET A 128 8.55 -11.54 10.85
C MET A 128 10.02 -11.98 10.81
N ALA A 129 10.76 -11.82 11.92
CA ALA A 129 12.16 -12.24 11.99
C ALA A 129 12.30 -13.75 11.83
N VAL A 130 11.43 -14.54 12.47
CA VAL A 130 11.37 -16.00 12.31
C VAL A 130 11.01 -16.37 10.88
N GLU A 131 10.00 -15.73 10.29
CA GLU A 131 9.57 -16.00 8.91
C GLU A 131 10.68 -15.73 7.89
N VAL A 132 11.45 -14.66 8.08
CA VAL A 132 12.62 -14.35 7.24
C VAL A 132 13.72 -15.39 7.45
N TYR A 133 14.03 -15.75 8.69
CA TYR A 133 15.05 -16.76 9.01
C TYR A 133 14.71 -18.13 8.42
N CYS A 134 13.46 -18.55 8.53
CA CYS A 134 12.95 -19.82 8.00
C CYS A 134 12.65 -19.76 6.49
N ASN A 135 12.61 -18.57 5.89
CA ASN A 135 12.13 -18.33 4.53
C ASN A 135 10.74 -18.94 4.27
N SER A 136 9.84 -18.83 5.26
CA SER A 136 8.48 -19.36 5.19
C SER A 136 7.52 -18.51 5.99
N LEU A 137 6.33 -18.22 5.44
CA LEU A 137 5.27 -17.55 6.19
C LEU A 137 4.59 -18.54 7.13
N HIS A 138 4.47 -18.16 8.40
CA HIS A 138 3.77 -18.96 9.40
C HIS A 138 2.38 -18.36 9.63
N ASN A 139 1.34 -19.16 9.42
CA ASN A 139 -0.02 -18.80 9.79
C ASN A 139 -0.20 -18.95 11.31
N THR A 140 0.49 -18.13 12.10
CA THR A 140 0.26 -18.09 13.54
C THR A 140 -1.02 -17.31 13.79
N VAL A 141 -2.08 -18.05 14.13
CA VAL A 141 -3.28 -17.53 14.78
C VAL A 141 -2.84 -17.07 16.16
N VAL A 142 -2.76 -15.77 16.38
CA VAL A 142 -2.72 -15.16 17.71
C VAL A 142 -3.95 -14.30 17.84
#